data_AF-A0AA40DD25-F1
#
_entry.id   AF-A0AA40DD25-F1
#
_cell.length_a   1.000
_cell.length_b   1.000
_cell.length_c   1.000
_cell.angle_alpha   90.00
_cell.angle_beta   90.00
_cell.angle_gamma   90.00
#
_symmetry.space_group_name_H-M   'P 1'
#
loop_
_entity.id
_entity.type
_entity.pdbx_description
1 polymer ?
#
loop_
_entity_poly.entity_id
_entity_poly.type
_entity_poly.pdbx_seq_one_letter_code
_entity_poly.pdbx_strand_id
1 'polypeptide(L)'
;MLTPDGKGGATWSDFQTSNSAKALDRLSLTGVVGATAVTHDAGFVIGGVVGYSQPIHSILKFNMSDRSIQVSDKAVDFSPSQTLVGGSAEYIPSFGRHGLIMLLGGCWPNVLPQTVSYSETPCADFKNITFFDPITNEVYWQLATGSIPDAPRQDFCTAGFATTDGGYDIFLYGGRGRDYGGSLPSWGYVLSLPAFRWIRMISTATGFEETGEERAHHACVAVGNRQVLVIGGEGKIRDLNKLLIWDMSKLNWKYSYDAEALPYDRPTIIDEWYRTG
;
A
#
# COMPACT_ATOMS: atom_id res chain seq x y z
N MET A 1 -0.80 -21.26 -14.18
CA MET A 1 -0.76 -21.93 -12.87
C MET A 1 0.54 -22.71 -12.74
N LEU A 2 1.21 -22.60 -11.61
CA LEU A 2 2.40 -23.38 -11.28
C LEU A 2 1.97 -24.73 -10.71
N THR A 3 2.41 -25.83 -11.29
CA THR A 3 2.19 -27.18 -10.75
C THR A 3 3.53 -27.74 -10.30
N PRO A 4 3.80 -27.80 -8.98
CA PRO A 4 5.03 -28.39 -8.46
C PRO A 4 5.10 -29.88 -8.83
N ASP A 5 6.28 -30.36 -9.21
CA ASP A 5 6.51 -31.77 -9.55
C ASP A 5 6.90 -32.63 -8.33
N GLY A 6 6.96 -32.03 -7.14
CA GLY A 6 7.40 -32.67 -5.90
C GLY A 6 8.91 -32.96 -5.84
N LYS A 7 9.69 -32.48 -6.81
CA LYS A 7 11.15 -32.68 -6.95
C LYS A 7 11.92 -31.36 -7.02
N GLY A 8 11.27 -30.25 -6.68
CA GLY A 8 11.84 -28.91 -6.77
C GLY A 8 11.73 -28.27 -8.16
N GLY A 9 11.04 -28.92 -9.10
CA GLY A 9 10.65 -28.34 -10.37
C GLY A 9 9.16 -27.99 -10.40
N ALA A 10 8.74 -27.33 -11.48
CA ALA A 10 7.34 -27.03 -11.71
C ALA A 10 7.05 -26.77 -13.19
N THR A 11 5.82 -27.04 -13.61
CA THR A 11 5.33 -26.67 -14.93
C THR A 11 4.37 -25.50 -14.83
N TRP A 12 4.46 -24.60 -15.80
CA TRP A 12 3.49 -23.51 -15.99
C TRP A 12 2.40 -23.96 -16.96
N SER A 13 1.15 -23.73 -16.59
CA SER A 13 -0.03 -23.86 -17.46
C SER A 13 -0.79 -22.55 -17.55
N ASP A 14 -1.68 -22.41 -18.52
CA ASP A 14 -2.56 -21.24 -18.58
C ASP A 14 -3.52 -21.21 -17.38
N PHE A 15 -3.84 -20.00 -16.93
CA PHE A 15 -4.78 -19.77 -15.84
C PHE A 15 -6.12 -19.32 -16.44
N GLN A 16 -7.18 -20.12 -16.23
CA GLN A 16 -8.54 -19.80 -16.64
C GLN A 16 -9.37 -19.47 -15.40
N THR A 17 -10.01 -18.30 -15.38
CA THR A 17 -10.97 -17.96 -14.34
C THR A 17 -12.28 -18.71 -14.58
N SER A 18 -13.00 -19.03 -13.49
CA SER A 18 -14.24 -19.81 -13.57
C SER A 18 -15.40 -19.05 -14.24
N ASN A 19 -15.28 -17.73 -14.42
CA ASN A 19 -16.32 -16.85 -14.97
C ASN A 19 -15.81 -15.80 -15.99
N SER A 20 -14.84 -16.19 -16.83
CA SER A 20 -13.91 -15.32 -17.57
C SER A 20 -14.45 -14.29 -18.58
N ALA A 21 -15.67 -14.42 -19.11
CA ALA A 21 -15.98 -13.78 -20.41
C ALA A 21 -16.75 -12.44 -20.38
N LYS A 22 -17.12 -11.86 -19.23
CA LYS A 22 -17.87 -10.57 -19.20
C LYS A 22 -17.36 -9.53 -18.22
N ALA A 23 -16.75 -9.96 -17.12
CA ALA A 23 -16.23 -9.04 -16.11
C ALA A 23 -14.93 -8.35 -16.57
N LEU A 24 -14.04 -9.08 -17.25
CA LEU A 24 -12.74 -8.60 -17.72
C LEU A 24 -12.82 -7.72 -18.98
N ASP A 25 -13.81 -7.94 -19.86
CA ASP A 25 -13.99 -7.13 -21.08
C ASP A 25 -14.31 -5.65 -20.79
N ARG A 26 -14.82 -5.35 -19.59
CA ARG A 26 -15.03 -3.97 -19.10
C ARG A 26 -13.77 -3.35 -18.48
N LEU A 27 -12.78 -4.17 -18.23
CA LEU A 27 -11.58 -3.84 -17.47
C LEU A 27 -10.38 -3.85 -18.42
N SER A 28 -10.38 -2.94 -19.40
CA SER A 28 -9.15 -2.51 -20.05
C SER A 28 -8.32 -1.70 -19.04
N LEU A 29 -7.94 -2.32 -17.92
CA LEU A 29 -7.09 -1.74 -16.90
C LEU A 29 -5.69 -1.62 -17.50
N THR A 30 -5.40 -0.49 -18.13
CA THR A 30 -4.00 -0.11 -18.34
C THR A 30 -3.46 0.19 -16.94
N GLY A 31 -2.57 -0.67 -16.47
CA GLY A 31 -2.28 -0.83 -15.06
C GLY A 31 -1.59 0.35 -14.36
N VAL A 32 -1.14 0.01 -13.14
CA VAL A 32 -0.17 0.69 -12.28
C VAL A 32 -0.68 1.79 -11.32
N VAL A 33 -1.99 2.03 -11.20
CA VAL A 33 -2.51 3.05 -10.25
C VAL A 33 -3.68 2.61 -9.36
N GLY A 34 -4.24 1.40 -9.54
CA GLY A 34 -5.22 0.87 -8.58
C GLY A 34 -4.52 0.46 -7.29
N ALA A 35 -5.15 0.72 -6.14
CA ALA A 35 -4.62 0.24 -4.86
C ALA A 35 -4.86 -1.27 -4.73
N THR A 36 -3.87 -2.05 -4.33
CA THR A 36 -3.97 -3.51 -4.31
C THR A 36 -3.70 -4.09 -2.94
N ALA A 37 -4.53 -5.04 -2.51
CA ALA A 37 -4.33 -5.78 -1.26
C ALA A 37 -4.54 -7.28 -1.49
N VAL A 38 -3.91 -8.10 -0.65
CA VAL A 38 -4.07 -9.56 -0.67
C VAL A 38 -4.46 -10.03 0.72
N THR A 39 -5.60 -10.69 0.84
CA THR A 39 -6.04 -11.41 2.03
C THR A 39 -5.55 -12.87 1.97
N HIS A 40 -5.90 -13.67 2.97
CA HIS A 40 -5.58 -15.10 2.99
C HIS A 40 -6.17 -15.89 1.81
N ASP A 41 -7.26 -15.42 1.21
CA ASP A 41 -8.06 -16.15 0.22
C ASP A 41 -8.44 -15.32 -1.02
N ALA A 42 -8.12 -14.02 -1.07
CA ALA A 42 -8.54 -13.15 -2.16
C ALA A 42 -7.54 -12.02 -2.46
N GLY A 43 -7.43 -11.67 -3.74
CA GLY A 43 -6.75 -10.46 -4.21
C GLY A 43 -7.74 -9.35 -4.50
N PHE A 44 -7.36 -8.11 -4.20
CA PHE A 44 -8.19 -6.93 -4.41
C PHE A 44 -7.47 -5.90 -5.28
N VAL A 45 -8.20 -5.27 -6.19
CA VAL A 45 -7.82 -4.03 -6.87
C VAL A 45 -8.91 -3.01 -6.62
N ILE A 46 -8.57 -1.87 -6.06
CA ILE A 46 -9.49 -0.85 -5.56
C ILE A 46 -9.23 0.44 -6.33
N GLY A 47 -10.27 0.90 -7.05
CA GLY A 47 -10.14 2.03 -7.95
C GLY A 47 -9.22 1.71 -9.15
N GLY A 48 -8.47 2.72 -9.59
CA GLY A 48 -7.64 2.70 -10.78
C GLY A 48 -8.30 3.42 -11.95
N VAL A 49 -7.76 3.19 -13.13
CA VAL A 49 -8.26 3.77 -14.39
C VAL A 49 -8.47 2.68 -15.43
N VAL A 50 -9.51 2.84 -16.26
CA VAL A 50 -9.76 2.05 -17.46
C VAL A 50 -9.33 2.87 -18.67
N GLY A 51 -8.57 2.25 -19.57
CA GLY A 51 -7.80 2.96 -20.58
C GLY A 51 -6.88 4.01 -19.95
N TYR A 52 -6.42 4.98 -20.74
CA TYR A 52 -5.43 5.95 -20.27
C TYR A 52 -5.95 7.01 -19.30
N SER A 53 -7.26 7.11 -19.04
CA SER A 53 -7.80 8.30 -18.36
C SER A 53 -9.14 8.18 -17.68
N GLN A 54 -9.85 7.04 -17.67
CA GLN A 54 -11.18 6.99 -17.03
C GLN A 54 -11.10 6.36 -15.64
N PRO A 55 -11.26 7.13 -14.55
CA PRO A 55 -11.28 6.57 -13.20
C PRO A 55 -12.45 5.64 -13.00
N ILE A 56 -12.22 4.58 -12.21
CA ILE A 56 -13.28 3.65 -11.83
C ILE A 56 -13.57 3.71 -10.33
N HIS A 57 -14.82 3.43 -10.02
CA HIS A 57 -15.37 3.39 -8.66
C HIS A 57 -15.53 1.95 -8.12
N SER A 58 -15.03 0.98 -8.88
CA SER A 58 -15.20 -0.44 -8.60
C SER A 58 -14.06 -1.02 -7.76
N ILE A 59 -14.42 -2.03 -6.97
CA ILE A 59 -13.47 -2.97 -6.38
C ILE A 59 -13.54 -4.27 -7.17
N LEU A 60 -12.39 -4.71 -7.66
CA LEU A 60 -12.21 -6.03 -8.22
C LEU A 60 -11.71 -6.96 -7.11
N LYS A 61 -12.42 -8.06 -6.90
CA LYS A 61 -12.03 -9.14 -6.00
C LYS A 61 -11.79 -10.40 -6.80
N PHE A 62 -10.61 -10.97 -6.69
CA PHE A 62 -10.30 -12.30 -7.22
C PHE A 62 -10.26 -13.28 -6.05
N ASN A 63 -11.20 -14.22 -6.02
CA ASN A 63 -11.22 -15.28 -5.02
C ASN A 63 -10.27 -16.40 -5.45
N MET A 64 -9.26 -16.68 -4.63
CA MET A 64 -8.23 -17.67 -4.94
C MET A 64 -8.74 -19.11 -4.78
N SER A 65 -9.75 -19.34 -3.95
CA SER A 65 -10.31 -20.66 -3.66
C SER A 65 -11.13 -21.20 -4.83
N ASP A 66 -12.07 -20.40 -5.34
CA ASP A 66 -12.98 -20.79 -6.43
C ASP A 66 -12.59 -20.20 -7.80
N ARG A 67 -11.52 -19.39 -7.83
CA ARG A 67 -10.94 -18.75 -9.03
C ARG A 67 -11.93 -17.83 -9.74
N SER A 68 -12.90 -17.28 -9.02
CA SER A 68 -13.88 -16.34 -9.54
C SER A 68 -13.39 -14.90 -9.43
N ILE A 69 -13.75 -14.09 -10.42
CA ILE A 69 -13.63 -12.63 -10.36
C ILE A 69 -14.99 -12.03 -10.02
N GLN A 70 -15.01 -11.13 -9.05
CA GLN A 70 -16.16 -10.33 -8.70
C GLN A 70 -15.80 -8.86 -8.89
N VAL A 71 -16.68 -8.12 -9.55
CA VAL A 71 -16.56 -6.66 -9.68
C VAL A 71 -17.74 -6.09 -8.93
N SER A 72 -17.48 -5.26 -7.92
CA SER A 72 -18.55 -4.54 -7.25
C SER A 72 -19.06 -3.44 -8.19
N ASP A 73 -20.28 -3.62 -8.71
CA ASP A 73 -21.02 -2.56 -9.40
C ASP A 73 -21.55 -1.51 -8.41
N LYS A 74 -21.61 -1.86 -7.12
CA LYS A 74 -21.91 -0.90 -6.04
C LYS A 74 -20.65 -0.14 -5.71
N ALA A 75 -20.75 1.18 -5.77
CA ALA A 75 -19.71 2.03 -5.23
C ALA A 75 -19.52 1.75 -3.74
N VAL A 76 -18.27 1.58 -3.34
CA VAL A 76 -17.88 1.55 -1.93
C VAL A 76 -17.50 2.97 -1.55
N ASP A 77 -18.06 3.46 -0.45
CA ASP A 77 -17.92 4.85 -0.02
C ASP A 77 -16.58 5.08 0.71
N PHE A 78 -15.47 4.68 0.07
CA PHE A 78 -14.12 4.85 0.60
C PHE A 78 -13.51 6.22 0.25
N SER A 79 -14.15 7.00 -0.63
CA SER A 79 -13.74 8.35 -0.98
C SER A 79 -14.92 9.19 -1.46
N PRO A 80 -14.86 10.53 -1.38
CA PRO A 80 -15.94 11.42 -1.83
C PRO A 80 -16.39 11.20 -3.29
N SER A 81 -15.45 10.89 -4.18
CA SER A 81 -15.75 10.59 -5.59
C SER A 81 -15.88 9.10 -5.88
N GLN A 82 -15.76 8.25 -4.85
CA GLN A 82 -15.78 6.77 -4.90
C GLN A 82 -14.70 6.15 -5.79
N THR A 83 -13.74 6.96 -6.25
CA THR A 83 -12.58 6.57 -7.05
C THR A 83 -11.31 6.64 -6.23
N LEU A 84 -10.29 5.87 -6.59
CA LEU A 84 -8.96 5.95 -6.01
C LEU A 84 -7.91 5.71 -7.08
N VAL A 85 -6.90 6.57 -7.18
CA VAL A 85 -5.77 6.45 -8.12
C VAL A 85 -4.48 6.76 -7.37
N GLY A 86 -3.48 5.89 -7.50
CA GLY A 86 -2.15 6.03 -6.88
C GLY A 86 -2.15 5.91 -5.36
N GLY A 87 -3.21 5.34 -4.77
CA GLY A 87 -3.26 5.02 -3.34
C GLY A 87 -2.64 3.65 -3.03
N SER A 88 -2.48 3.35 -1.74
CA SER A 88 -2.11 2.01 -1.26
C SER A 88 -3.28 1.34 -0.54
N ALA A 89 -3.33 0.01 -0.61
CA ALA A 89 -4.25 -0.82 0.14
C ALA A 89 -3.46 -1.86 0.97
N GLU A 90 -3.64 -1.86 2.27
CA GLU A 90 -2.92 -2.77 3.19
C GLU A 90 -3.94 -3.66 3.91
N TYR A 91 -3.78 -4.98 3.84
CA TYR A 91 -4.60 -5.89 4.62
C TYR A 91 -4.04 -6.03 6.04
N ILE A 92 -4.88 -5.79 7.03
CA ILE A 92 -4.56 -5.87 8.45
C ILE A 92 -5.34 -7.05 9.05
N PRO A 93 -4.70 -8.21 9.25
CA PRO A 93 -5.40 -9.43 9.67
C PRO A 93 -5.87 -9.40 11.14
N SER A 94 -5.24 -8.59 12.00
CA SER A 94 -5.49 -8.59 13.44
C SER A 94 -6.70 -7.75 13.87
N PHE A 95 -7.33 -7.01 12.95
CA PHE A 95 -8.42 -6.07 13.27
C PHE A 95 -9.73 -6.48 12.60
N GLY A 96 -10.84 -6.44 13.35
CA GLY A 96 -12.14 -6.90 12.85
C GLY A 96 -12.22 -8.43 12.74
N ARG A 97 -13.42 -8.95 12.45
CA ARG A 97 -13.65 -10.41 12.41
C ARG A 97 -12.99 -11.09 11.21
N HIS A 98 -12.79 -10.36 10.11
CA HIS A 98 -12.27 -10.88 8.85
C HIS A 98 -10.91 -10.25 8.46
N GLY A 99 -10.29 -9.49 9.37
CA GLY A 99 -9.30 -8.49 9.00
C GLY A 99 -9.96 -7.26 8.36
N LEU A 100 -9.20 -6.19 8.20
CA LEU A 100 -9.62 -4.97 7.50
C LEU A 100 -8.65 -4.65 6.38
N ILE A 101 -9.14 -4.08 5.27
CA ILE A 101 -8.28 -3.45 4.26
C ILE A 101 -8.26 -1.96 4.54
N MET A 102 -7.07 -1.43 4.84
CA MET A 102 -6.81 -0.01 5.01
C MET A 102 -6.48 0.63 3.67
N LEU A 103 -7.03 1.81 3.40
CA LEU A 103 -6.69 2.63 2.25
C LEU A 103 -5.90 3.87 2.70
N LEU A 104 -4.80 4.14 2.02
CA LEU A 104 -3.92 5.27 2.30
C LEU A 104 -3.65 6.07 1.03
N GLY A 105 -3.58 7.40 1.21
CA GLY A 105 -3.15 8.34 0.18
C GLY A 105 -3.93 8.21 -1.13
N GLY A 106 -3.27 8.57 -2.24
CA GLY A 106 -3.92 8.54 -3.54
C GLY A 106 -4.83 9.75 -3.78
N CYS A 107 -5.40 9.78 -4.97
CA CYS A 107 -6.28 10.83 -5.44
C CYS A 107 -7.65 10.30 -5.87
N TRP A 108 -8.66 11.16 -5.83
CA TRP A 108 -10.07 10.85 -6.06
C TRP A 108 -10.60 11.65 -7.26
N PRO A 109 -10.13 11.34 -8.49
CA PRO A 109 -10.58 12.04 -9.68
C PRO A 109 -12.06 11.78 -9.96
N ASN A 110 -12.80 12.83 -10.31
CA ASN A 110 -14.20 12.69 -10.66
C ASN A 110 -14.38 11.82 -11.91
N VAL A 111 -15.44 11.02 -11.93
CA VAL A 111 -15.85 10.22 -13.10
C VAL A 111 -16.57 11.14 -14.10
N LEU A 112 -15.84 12.05 -14.74
CA LEU A 112 -16.33 12.89 -15.84
C LEU A 112 -15.83 12.34 -17.18
N PRO A 113 -16.52 12.58 -18.32
CA PRO A 113 -16.10 12.10 -19.63
C PRO A 113 -14.82 12.78 -20.18
N GLN A 114 -14.14 13.60 -19.36
CA GLN A 114 -12.94 14.35 -19.74
C GLN A 114 -11.69 13.68 -19.16
N THR A 115 -10.55 13.92 -19.80
CA THR A 115 -9.23 13.48 -19.34
C THR A 115 -8.96 13.97 -17.91
N VAL A 116 -8.47 13.10 -17.03
CA VAL A 116 -8.13 13.46 -15.64
C VAL A 116 -7.13 14.62 -15.60
N SER A 117 -7.55 15.75 -15.04
CA SER A 117 -6.65 16.84 -14.64
C SER A 117 -6.12 16.56 -13.24
N TYR A 118 -4.92 15.98 -13.14
CA TYR A 118 -4.33 15.60 -11.85
C TYR A 118 -4.06 16.81 -10.94
N SER A 119 -3.82 18.00 -11.49
CA SER A 119 -3.57 19.23 -10.71
C SER A 119 -4.80 19.72 -9.93
N GLU A 120 -6.01 19.40 -10.41
CA GLU A 120 -7.28 19.80 -9.79
C GLU A 120 -7.94 18.66 -9.01
N THR A 121 -7.35 17.47 -9.04
CA THR A 121 -7.92 16.28 -8.42
C THR A 121 -7.74 16.32 -6.89
N PRO A 122 -8.81 16.16 -6.10
CA PRO A 122 -8.71 15.99 -4.65
C PRO A 122 -7.88 14.76 -4.31
N CYS A 123 -6.97 14.88 -3.33
CA CYS A 123 -6.21 13.73 -2.82
C CYS A 123 -6.50 13.50 -1.35
N ALA A 124 -6.38 12.24 -0.92
CA ALA A 124 -6.48 11.87 0.48
C ALA A 124 -5.35 12.52 1.28
N ASP A 125 -5.70 13.16 2.40
CA ASP A 125 -4.73 13.41 3.45
C ASP A 125 -4.43 12.11 4.22
N PHE A 126 -3.42 12.16 5.09
CA PHE A 126 -3.09 11.05 5.97
C PHE A 126 -3.67 11.23 7.38
N LYS A 127 -4.59 12.17 7.56
CA LYS A 127 -5.26 12.42 8.83
C LYS A 127 -6.47 11.52 8.97
N ASN A 128 -7.28 11.35 7.93
CA ASN A 128 -8.42 10.45 7.96
C ASN A 128 -8.07 9.09 7.34
N ILE A 129 -7.93 8.06 8.18
CA ILE A 129 -7.58 6.72 7.72
C ILE A 129 -8.87 5.94 7.47
N THR A 130 -9.01 5.39 6.26
CA THR A 130 -10.21 4.65 5.83
C THR A 130 -9.92 3.16 5.81
N PHE A 131 -10.89 2.38 6.27
CA PHE A 131 -10.85 0.92 6.29
C PHE A 131 -12.14 0.36 5.73
N PHE A 132 -12.09 -0.85 5.18
CA PHE A 132 -13.30 -1.62 4.96
C PHE A 132 -13.11 -3.10 5.29
N ASP A 133 -14.20 -3.74 5.70
CA ASP A 133 -14.24 -5.18 5.87
C ASP A 133 -14.36 -5.85 4.48
N PRO A 134 -13.42 -6.75 4.10
CA PRO A 134 -13.35 -7.36 2.76
C PRO A 134 -14.47 -8.38 2.46
N ILE A 135 -15.33 -8.66 3.43
CA ILE A 135 -16.48 -9.56 3.35
C ILE A 135 -17.80 -8.77 3.37
N THR A 136 -17.98 -7.87 4.35
CA THR A 136 -19.25 -7.12 4.50
C THR A 136 -19.31 -5.84 3.65
N ASN A 137 -18.15 -5.35 3.18
CA ASN A 137 -17.98 -4.03 2.55
C ASN A 137 -18.39 -2.85 3.46
N GLU A 138 -18.49 -3.05 4.77
CA GLU A 138 -18.67 -1.95 5.71
C GLU A 138 -17.42 -1.10 5.75
N VAL A 139 -17.60 0.22 5.63
CA VAL A 139 -16.53 1.22 5.64
C VAL A 139 -16.46 1.88 7.00
N TYR A 140 -15.24 2.03 7.51
CA TYR A 140 -14.94 2.70 8.76
C TYR A 140 -13.87 3.75 8.52
N TRP A 141 -13.81 4.74 9.40
CA TRP A 141 -12.78 5.76 9.36
C TRP A 141 -12.32 6.12 10.77
N GLN A 142 -11.07 6.57 10.88
CA GLN A 142 -10.50 7.01 12.14
C GLN A 142 -9.49 8.13 11.90
N LEU A 143 -9.52 9.15 12.77
CA LEU A 143 -8.55 10.23 12.74
C LEU A 143 -7.22 9.78 13.33
N ALA A 144 -6.16 10.00 12.57
CA ALA A 144 -4.79 9.82 13.02
C ALA A 144 -4.22 11.09 13.68
N THR A 145 -3.24 10.88 14.54
CA THR A 145 -2.50 11.92 15.27
C THR A 145 -0.99 11.76 15.06
N GLY A 146 -0.18 12.59 15.73
CA GLY A 146 1.28 12.52 15.65
C GLY A 146 1.84 13.28 14.46
N SER A 147 2.93 12.79 13.89
CA SER A 147 3.62 13.39 12.76
C SER A 147 2.98 12.98 11.44
N ILE A 148 1.73 13.41 11.23
CA ILE A 148 0.96 13.13 10.01
C ILE A 148 1.77 13.64 8.80
N PRO A 149 1.90 12.87 7.70
CA PRO A 149 2.52 13.35 6.47
C PRO A 149 1.95 14.71 6.01
N ASP A 150 2.85 15.69 5.84
CA ASP A 150 2.49 17.11 5.65
C ASP A 150 1.72 17.41 4.36
N ALA A 151 1.80 16.51 3.37
CA ALA A 151 1.14 16.64 2.09
C ALA A 151 0.56 15.31 1.61
N PRO A 152 -0.58 15.33 0.90
CA PRO A 152 -1.06 14.19 0.13
C PRO A 152 0.01 13.67 -0.83
N ARG A 153 0.05 12.36 -1.00
CA ARG A 153 0.98 11.70 -1.92
C ARG A 153 0.32 10.51 -2.61
N GLN A 154 0.86 10.17 -3.76
CA GLN A 154 0.47 9.04 -4.60
C GLN A 154 1.70 8.19 -4.89
N ASP A 155 1.47 6.95 -5.32
CA ASP A 155 2.49 6.04 -5.87
C ASP A 155 3.67 5.81 -4.92
N PHE A 156 3.40 5.91 -3.62
CA PHE A 156 4.27 5.48 -2.54
C PHE A 156 4.10 3.98 -2.32
N CYS A 157 4.99 3.38 -1.53
CA CYS A 157 4.85 2.00 -1.12
C CYS A 157 4.41 1.90 0.35
N THR A 158 3.85 0.76 0.73
CA THR A 158 3.64 0.39 2.14
C THR A 158 4.16 -1.01 2.44
N ALA A 159 4.42 -1.29 3.72
CA ALA A 159 4.66 -2.64 4.23
C ALA A 159 4.17 -2.75 5.68
N GLY A 160 3.32 -3.72 5.96
CA GLY A 160 2.77 -3.94 7.29
C GLY A 160 3.53 -4.95 8.14
N PHE A 161 3.49 -4.75 9.46
CA PHE A 161 4.12 -5.60 10.47
C PHE A 161 3.17 -5.81 11.63
N ALA A 162 2.81 -7.07 11.90
CA ALA A 162 2.07 -7.44 13.10
C ALA A 162 2.97 -7.30 14.33
N THR A 163 2.41 -6.76 15.42
CA THR A 163 3.14 -6.56 16.67
C THR A 163 2.79 -7.67 17.66
N THR A 164 3.67 -7.90 18.64
CA THR A 164 3.53 -8.99 19.61
C THR A 164 2.33 -8.84 20.55
N ASP A 165 1.85 -7.61 20.73
CA ASP A 165 0.68 -7.26 21.54
C ASP A 165 -0.64 -7.21 20.74
N GLY A 166 -0.64 -7.66 19.48
CA GLY A 166 -1.84 -7.74 18.63
C GLY A 166 -2.16 -6.48 17.84
N GLY A 167 -1.34 -5.43 17.95
CA GLY A 167 -1.39 -4.27 17.06
C GLY A 167 -0.79 -4.53 15.67
N TYR A 168 -0.61 -3.45 14.93
CA TYR A 168 -0.07 -3.51 13.57
C TYR A 168 0.60 -2.17 13.23
N ASP A 169 1.82 -2.21 12.69
CA ASP A 169 2.54 -1.02 12.26
C ASP A 169 2.74 -1.05 10.75
N ILE A 170 2.50 0.08 10.10
CA ILE A 170 2.55 0.21 8.64
C ILE A 170 3.64 1.19 8.27
N PHE A 171 4.67 0.68 7.61
CA PHE A 171 5.68 1.48 6.93
C PHE A 171 5.08 2.15 5.71
N LEU A 172 5.41 3.42 5.51
CA LEU A 172 5.08 4.21 4.32
C LEU A 172 6.35 4.90 3.82
N TYR A 173 6.64 4.82 2.53
CA TYR A 173 7.83 5.45 1.98
C TYR A 173 7.67 5.99 0.57
N GLY A 174 8.35 7.12 0.33
CA GLY A 174 8.44 7.76 -0.97
C GLY A 174 7.10 8.26 -1.50
N GLY A 175 6.91 8.08 -2.80
CA GLY A 175 5.79 8.57 -3.58
C GLY A 175 6.08 9.92 -4.20
N ARG A 176 5.00 10.57 -4.64
CA ARG A 176 5.05 11.91 -5.24
C ARG A 176 3.85 12.73 -4.79
N GLY A 177 4.03 14.05 -4.78
CA GLY A 177 2.93 14.97 -4.53
C GLY A 177 1.91 14.97 -5.67
N ARG A 178 0.89 15.83 -5.55
CA ARG A 178 -0.15 15.99 -6.58
C ARG A 178 0.41 16.35 -7.95
N ASP A 179 1.45 17.20 -7.98
CA ASP A 179 2.07 17.65 -9.21
C ASP A 179 3.06 16.61 -9.70
N TYR A 180 2.78 16.02 -10.87
CA TYR A 180 3.59 14.95 -11.51
C TYR A 180 5.05 15.36 -11.81
N GLY A 181 5.42 16.64 -11.62
CA GLY A 181 6.79 17.17 -11.72
C GLY A 181 7.35 17.79 -10.42
N GLY A 182 6.64 17.65 -9.30
CA GLY A 182 7.05 18.18 -8.00
C GLY A 182 8.20 17.41 -7.35
N SER A 183 8.70 17.91 -6.21
CA SER A 183 9.68 17.18 -5.41
C SER A 183 9.07 15.88 -4.88
N LEU A 184 9.78 14.76 -5.07
CA LEU A 184 9.40 13.48 -4.48
C LEU A 184 9.77 13.53 -2.99
N PRO A 185 8.87 13.14 -2.06
CA PRO A 185 9.25 12.99 -0.67
C PRO A 185 10.30 11.90 -0.53
N SER A 186 11.44 12.19 0.07
CA SER A 186 12.41 11.16 0.47
C SER A 186 12.05 10.56 1.83
N TRP A 187 11.25 11.23 2.67
CA TRP A 187 10.98 10.78 4.03
C TRP A 187 9.93 9.67 4.10
N GLY A 188 10.16 8.72 5.00
CA GLY A 188 9.20 7.68 5.36
C GLY A 188 8.50 7.93 6.70
N TYR A 189 7.45 7.18 6.93
CA TYR A 189 6.61 7.25 8.12
C TYR A 189 6.22 5.85 8.58
N VAL A 190 5.89 5.73 9.86
CA VAL A 190 5.22 4.55 10.41
C VAL A 190 3.88 4.98 10.97
N LEU A 191 2.79 4.33 10.55
CA LEU A 191 1.49 4.42 11.22
C LEU A 191 1.37 3.26 12.19
N SER A 192 1.20 3.55 13.49
CA SER A 192 0.97 2.52 14.50
C SER A 192 -0.50 2.37 14.85
N LEU A 193 -0.97 1.12 14.88
CA LEU A 193 -2.32 0.72 15.29
C LEU A 193 -2.25 -0.12 16.58
N PRO A 194 -3.22 0.04 17.51
CA PRO A 194 -4.47 0.79 17.39
C PRO A 194 -4.38 2.29 17.74
N ALA A 195 -3.19 2.85 17.94
CA ALA A 195 -3.03 4.26 18.31
C ALA A 195 -3.53 5.25 17.25
N PHE A 196 -3.54 4.84 15.97
CA PHE A 196 -3.68 5.73 14.82
C PHE A 196 -2.71 6.91 14.93
N ARG A 197 -1.44 6.59 15.19
CA ARG A 197 -0.41 7.61 15.38
C ARG A 197 0.65 7.47 14.29
N TRP A 198 0.89 8.56 13.57
CA TRP A 198 2.01 8.66 12.66
C TRP A 198 3.27 9.05 13.40
N ILE A 199 4.35 8.35 13.05
CA ILE A 199 5.71 8.66 13.45
C ILE A 199 6.48 8.95 12.18
N ARG A 200 7.09 10.14 12.11
CA ARG A 200 8.01 10.45 11.03
C ARG A 200 9.30 9.69 11.27
N MET A 201 9.75 8.94 10.28
CA MET A 201 11.03 8.26 10.37
C MET A 201 12.14 9.30 10.24
N ILE A 202 13.02 9.33 11.24
CA ILE A 202 14.25 10.12 11.21
C ILE A 202 15.37 9.10 11.33
N SER A 203 16.03 8.81 10.19
CA SER A 203 17.20 7.94 10.17
C SER A 203 18.30 8.62 10.98
N THR A 204 18.91 7.89 11.90
CA THR A 204 20.12 8.32 12.63
C THR A 204 21.40 7.86 11.93
N ALA A 205 21.29 7.12 10.83
CA ALA A 205 22.41 6.81 9.95
C ALA A 205 22.98 8.10 9.34
N THR A 206 24.29 8.15 9.07
CA THR A 206 24.97 9.34 8.56
C THR A 206 25.23 9.24 7.04
N GLY A 207 25.20 10.37 6.33
CA GLY A 207 25.49 10.44 4.90
C GLY A 207 24.26 10.32 4.00
N PHE A 208 24.39 9.76 2.79
CA PHE A 208 23.26 9.57 1.84
C PHE A 208 22.12 8.71 2.42
N GLU A 209 22.35 8.05 3.56
CA GLU A 209 21.42 7.21 4.33
C GLU A 209 20.47 7.99 5.25
N GLU A 210 20.63 9.31 5.39
CA GLU A 210 19.79 10.12 6.29
C GLU A 210 18.34 10.26 5.80
N THR A 211 18.14 10.33 4.50
CA THR A 211 16.83 10.64 3.91
C THR A 211 16.24 9.49 3.12
N GLY A 212 17.04 8.49 2.73
CA GLY A 212 16.67 7.57 1.66
C GLY A 212 16.60 8.26 0.29
N GLU A 213 16.52 7.49 -0.79
CA GLU A 213 16.48 8.04 -2.15
C GLU A 213 15.04 8.39 -2.58
N GLU A 214 14.83 9.63 -3.03
CA GLU A 214 13.57 10.09 -3.66
C GLU A 214 13.07 9.13 -4.74
N ARG A 215 11.91 8.47 -4.53
CA ARG A 215 11.32 7.53 -5.49
C ARG A 215 9.80 7.39 -5.40
N ALA A 216 9.16 7.08 -6.53
CA ALA A 216 7.74 6.75 -6.69
C ALA A 216 7.57 5.47 -7.53
N HIS A 217 6.37 4.90 -7.59
CA HIS A 217 6.05 3.66 -8.34
C HIS A 217 6.95 2.46 -7.98
N HIS A 218 7.48 2.43 -6.76
CA HIS A 218 8.35 1.38 -6.25
C HIS A 218 7.56 0.42 -5.36
N ALA A 219 8.13 -0.75 -5.08
CA ALA A 219 7.53 -1.73 -4.19
C ALA A 219 8.23 -1.73 -2.82
N CYS A 220 7.45 -2.01 -1.78
CA CYS A 220 7.95 -2.29 -0.44
C CYS A 220 7.45 -3.66 0.00
N VAL A 221 8.36 -4.47 0.51
CA VAL A 221 8.08 -5.85 0.88
C VAL A 221 8.66 -6.09 2.27
N ALA A 222 7.82 -6.51 3.21
CA ALA A 222 8.29 -7.00 4.50
C ALA A 222 9.11 -8.28 4.30
N VAL A 223 10.36 -8.28 4.76
CA VAL A 223 11.35 -9.38 4.61
C VAL A 223 12.15 -9.57 5.89
N GLY A 224 12.69 -10.77 6.11
CA GLY A 224 13.64 -11.04 7.21
C GLY A 224 13.18 -10.48 8.55
N ASN A 225 11.94 -10.85 8.93
CA ASN A 225 11.26 -10.54 10.19
C ASN A 225 10.89 -9.08 10.43
N ARG A 226 11.86 -8.16 10.42
CA ARG A 226 11.67 -6.75 10.77
C ARG A 226 12.17 -5.77 9.71
N GLN A 227 12.50 -6.26 8.53
CA GLN A 227 13.11 -5.45 7.49
C GLN A 227 12.11 -5.17 6.38
N VAL A 228 12.25 -4.03 5.70
CA VAL A 228 11.52 -3.71 4.49
C VAL A 228 12.52 -3.64 3.35
N LEU A 229 12.30 -4.45 2.31
CA LEU A 229 12.97 -4.31 1.03
C LEU A 229 12.22 -3.28 0.19
N VAL A 230 12.91 -2.23 -0.21
CA VAL A 230 12.43 -1.20 -1.13
C VAL A 230 13.13 -1.39 -2.47
N ILE A 231 12.36 -1.58 -3.54
CA ILE A 231 12.90 -1.96 -4.85
C ILE A 231 12.18 -1.27 -6.01
N GLY A 232 12.97 -0.89 -7.02
CA GLY A 232 12.49 -0.33 -8.28
C GLY A 232 11.93 1.09 -8.14
N GLY A 233 10.98 1.39 -9.02
CA GLY A 233 10.33 2.69 -9.15
C GLY A 233 11.04 3.66 -10.08
N GLU A 234 10.66 4.93 -9.97
CA GLU A 234 11.23 6.06 -10.67
C GLU A 234 11.66 7.15 -9.69
N GLY A 235 12.70 7.90 -10.03
CA GLY A 235 13.29 8.91 -9.16
C GLY A 235 14.27 9.81 -9.92
N LYS A 236 14.72 10.90 -9.28
CA LYS A 236 15.67 11.84 -9.91
C LYS A 236 17.05 11.24 -10.13
N ILE A 237 17.42 10.24 -9.34
CA ILE A 237 18.69 9.54 -9.43
C ILE A 237 18.50 8.33 -10.36
N ARG A 238 19.34 8.21 -11.38
CA ARG A 238 19.27 7.14 -12.41
C ARG A 238 19.54 5.72 -11.88
N ASP A 239 19.79 5.55 -10.59
CA ASP A 239 20.29 4.30 -10.01
C ASP A 239 19.18 3.53 -9.26
N LEU A 240 18.01 3.41 -9.91
CA LEU A 240 16.82 2.72 -9.40
C LEU A 240 16.98 1.19 -9.32
N ASN A 241 18.13 0.68 -9.76
CA ASN A 241 18.57 -0.70 -9.58
C ASN A 241 19.02 -0.98 -8.14
N LYS A 242 19.16 0.05 -7.29
CA LYS A 242 19.53 -0.12 -5.89
C LYS A 242 18.36 -0.63 -5.07
N LEU A 243 18.64 -1.72 -4.36
CA LEU A 243 17.82 -2.25 -3.28
C LEU A 243 18.12 -1.46 -2.01
N LEU A 244 17.08 -0.95 -1.34
CA LEU A 244 17.22 -0.35 -0.02
C LEU A 244 16.59 -1.27 1.03
N ILE A 245 17.25 -1.41 2.18
CA ILE A 245 16.72 -2.15 3.31
C ILE A 245 16.44 -1.17 4.44
N TRP A 246 15.21 -1.16 4.96
CA TRP A 246 14.85 -0.43 6.18
C TRP A 246 14.68 -1.41 7.34
N ASP A 247 15.25 -1.14 8.51
CA ASP A 247 14.99 -1.92 9.73
C ASP A 247 13.89 -1.23 10.55
N MET A 248 12.73 -1.87 10.63
CA MET A 248 11.53 -1.31 11.27
C MET A 248 11.65 -1.16 12.78
N SER A 249 12.45 -1.98 13.47
CA SER A 249 12.62 -1.86 14.92
C SER A 249 13.66 -0.80 15.28
N LYS A 250 14.73 -0.68 14.48
CA LYS A 250 15.81 0.29 14.69
C LYS A 250 15.53 1.66 14.06
N LEU A 251 14.53 1.74 13.19
CA LEU A 251 14.19 2.92 12.39
C LEU A 251 15.39 3.50 11.64
N ASN A 252 16.11 2.65 10.90
CA ASN A 252 17.29 3.04 10.14
C ASN A 252 17.41 2.30 8.81
N TRP A 253 18.01 2.97 7.83
CA TRP A 253 18.42 2.36 6.57
C TRP A 253 19.62 1.42 6.77
N LYS A 254 19.71 0.39 5.94
CA LYS A 254 20.80 -0.58 5.86
C LYS A 254 21.16 -0.87 4.40
N TYR A 255 22.42 -1.23 4.19
CA TYR A 255 22.93 -1.67 2.88
C TYR A 255 22.79 -3.16 2.61
N SER A 256 22.66 -3.96 3.67
CA SER A 256 22.58 -5.40 3.57
C SER A 256 21.36 -5.94 4.30
N TYR A 257 20.78 -6.94 3.67
CA TYR A 257 19.77 -7.78 4.27
C TYR A 257 20.39 -8.62 5.39
N ASP A 258 19.73 -8.65 6.54
CA ASP A 258 20.11 -9.46 7.70
C ASP A 258 19.15 -10.67 7.81
N ALA A 259 19.60 -11.85 7.39
CA ALA A 259 18.79 -13.06 7.45
C ALA A 259 18.49 -13.52 8.89
N GLU A 260 19.35 -13.13 9.84
CA GLU A 260 19.28 -13.51 11.26
C GLU A 260 18.64 -12.40 12.12
N ALA A 261 18.02 -11.41 11.49
CA ALA A 261 17.32 -10.36 12.19
C ALA A 261 16.24 -10.95 13.12
N LEU A 262 16.21 -10.49 14.37
CA LEU A 262 15.18 -10.90 15.34
C LEU A 262 13.77 -10.59 14.81
N PRO A 263 12.73 -11.27 15.33
CA PRO A 263 11.33 -10.91 15.13
C PRO A 263 11.10 -9.41 15.28
N TYR A 264 10.13 -8.88 14.51
CA TYR A 264 9.74 -7.49 14.66
C TYR A 264 9.27 -7.21 16.09
N ASP A 265 9.87 -6.18 16.66
CA ASP A 265 9.44 -5.55 17.88
C ASP A 265 9.33 -4.04 17.64
N ARG A 266 8.38 -3.38 18.29
CA ARG A 266 8.13 -1.97 18.04
C ARG A 266 9.36 -1.13 18.43
N PRO A 267 9.69 -0.10 17.64
CA PRO A 267 10.65 0.92 18.05
C PRO A 267 10.29 1.53 19.40
N THR A 268 11.32 1.78 20.21
CA THR A 268 11.17 2.37 21.56
C THR A 268 10.33 3.65 21.54
N ILE A 269 10.47 4.50 20.53
CA ILE A 269 9.70 5.75 20.41
C ILE A 269 8.18 5.53 20.26
N ILE A 270 7.77 4.42 19.62
CA ILE A 270 6.35 4.05 19.49
C ILE A 270 5.88 3.41 20.80
N ASP A 271 6.71 2.53 21.34
CA ASP A 271 6.41 1.73 22.52
C ASP A 271 6.28 2.57 23.80
N GLU A 272 7.15 3.57 23.98
CA GLU A 272 7.07 4.54 25.08
C GLU A 272 5.77 5.34 25.05
N TRP A 273 5.25 5.64 23.87
CA TRP A 273 3.96 6.33 23.75
C TRP A 273 2.83 5.45 24.28
N TYR A 274 2.76 4.17 23.92
CA TYR A 274 1.72 3.27 24.44
C TYR A 274 1.78 3.09 25.96
N ARG A 275 2.94 3.25 26.58
CA ARG A 275 3.11 3.15 28.05
C ARG A 275 2.74 4.43 28.80
N THR A 276 2.81 5.59 28.14
CA THR A 276 2.68 6.91 28.78
C THR A 276 1.42 7.67 28.38
N GLY A 277 0.72 7.22 27.33
CA GLY A 277 -0.53 7.77 26.81
C GLY A 277 -1.78 7.37 27.59
#